data_AF-A0A0G1VWQ0-F1
#
_entry.id   AF-A0A0G1VWQ0-F1
#
_cell.length_a   1.000
_cell.length_b   1.000
_cell.length_c   1.000
_cell.angle_alpha   90.00
_cell.angle_beta   90.00
_cell.angle_gamma   90.00
#
_symmetry.space_group_name_H-M   'P 1'
#
loop_
_entity.id
_entity.type
_entity.pdbx_description
1 polymer ?
#
loop_
_entity_poly.entity_id
_entity_poly.type
_entity_poly.pdbx_seq_one_letter_code
_entity_poly.pdbx_strand_id
1 'polypeptide(L)'
;MNDQLQTPTESPETPSEPVKQLSPKELYDLKKKERMEARGQTTAHSTGPSATRGKQLFWIGVIVIVALFGYQIFVRDNGGERDSKFGYQPQKDLNTVVADDWVRGGSEAATVTLVEYADYQCPACATYAPIIDGFVTEFGEELRHVYRHLPLIPGHKNAITAMQAAEAAGRQGKFWEMSDLLYQRQSVWSTQQNPFKQFKDLAVELNLDAVKFETDFNDSTIKDKIGTHLARANSLGYSSTPTFVVNGQLFDPTKGPQGLHDQIAALIAAANESANKASN
;
A
#
# COMPACT_ATOMS: atom_id res chain seq x y z
N MET A 1 32.13 55.14 -88.93
CA MET A 1 33.18 56.13 -88.60
C MET A 1 33.03 56.48 -87.13
N ASN A 2 34.02 56.12 -86.31
CA ASN A 2 34.94 57.05 -85.59
C ASN A 2 34.18 58.09 -84.76
N ASP A 3 34.38 58.28 -83.46
CA ASP A 3 35.63 58.45 -82.69
C ASP A 3 35.27 58.27 -81.19
N GLN A 4 36.00 57.48 -80.38
CA GLN A 4 37.22 57.81 -79.62
C GLN A 4 37.01 58.69 -78.35
N LEU A 5 37.36 58.07 -77.20
CA LEU A 5 37.94 58.60 -75.94
C LEU A 5 37.10 59.62 -75.12
N GLN A 6 37.08 59.61 -73.78
CA GLN A 6 38.09 59.24 -72.78
C GLN A 6 37.44 59.02 -71.38
N THR A 7 38.15 58.27 -70.53
CA THR A 7 37.82 57.72 -69.20
C THR A 7 37.76 58.78 -68.07
N PRO A 8 37.29 58.41 -66.85
CA PRO A 8 38.31 58.13 -65.83
C PRO A 8 38.00 57.01 -64.82
N THR A 9 39.10 56.37 -64.41
CA THR A 9 39.40 55.75 -63.10
C THR A 9 38.67 54.48 -62.67
N GLU A 10 39.29 53.38 -63.08
CA GLU A 10 39.20 52.03 -62.52
C GLU A 10 39.91 51.99 -61.15
N SER A 11 39.21 51.51 -60.12
CA SER A 11 39.79 51.14 -58.82
C SER A 11 40.16 49.65 -58.89
N PRO A 12 41.35 49.21 -58.46
CA PRO A 12 41.74 47.81 -58.58
C PRO A 12 40.93 46.95 -57.60
N GLU A 13 40.14 46.02 -58.15
CA GLU A 13 39.61 44.88 -57.41
C GLU A 13 40.78 43.98 -57.00
N THR A 14 40.94 43.78 -55.70
CA THR A 14 41.87 42.80 -55.12
C THR A 14 41.45 41.38 -55.47
N PRO A 15 42.38 40.49 -55.90
CA PRO A 15 42.07 39.07 -56.08
C PRO A 15 41.65 38.45 -54.76
N SER A 16 40.47 37.84 -54.71
CA SER A 16 40.07 36.99 -53.58
C SER A 16 41.00 35.78 -53.52
N GLU A 17 41.82 35.69 -52.47
CA GLU A 17 42.61 34.51 -52.16
C GLU A 17 41.72 33.26 -52.07
N PRO A 18 42.18 32.09 -52.55
CA PRO A 18 41.44 30.85 -52.39
C PRO A 18 41.35 30.48 -50.91
N VAL A 19 40.14 30.36 -50.37
CA VAL A 19 39.90 29.87 -49.02
C VAL A 19 40.38 28.43 -48.93
N LYS A 20 41.53 28.22 -48.30
CA LYS A 20 42.12 26.90 -48.07
C LYS A 20 41.16 26.06 -47.21
N GLN A 21 40.51 25.06 -47.80
CA GLN A 21 39.71 24.10 -47.06
C GLN A 21 40.61 23.24 -46.18
N LEU A 22 40.40 23.32 -44.87
CA LEU A 22 41.13 22.53 -43.89
C LEU A 22 40.72 21.06 -44.00
N SER A 23 41.69 20.14 -43.92
CA SER A 23 41.40 18.71 -43.86
C SER A 23 40.70 18.33 -42.54
N PRO A 24 39.99 17.19 -42.48
CA PRO A 24 39.30 16.76 -41.24
C PRO A 24 40.21 16.67 -40.01
N LYS A 25 41.51 16.37 -40.22
CA LYS A 25 42.51 16.28 -39.15
C LYS A 25 42.92 17.67 -38.65
N GLU A 26 43.12 18.64 -39.55
CA GLU A 26 43.41 20.02 -39.18
C GLU A 26 42.23 20.67 -38.46
N LEU A 27 40.99 20.34 -38.86
CA LEU A 27 39.77 20.80 -38.19
C LEU A 27 39.63 20.24 -36.76
N TYR A 28 40.06 18.99 -36.56
CA TYR A 28 40.09 18.34 -35.25
C TYR A 28 41.16 18.98 -34.34
N ASP A 29 42.36 19.22 -34.86
CA ASP A 29 43.45 19.83 -34.10
C ASP A 29 43.18 21.30 -33.74
N LEU A 30 42.49 22.05 -34.61
CA LEU A 30 41.98 23.40 -34.32
C LEU A 30 40.95 23.39 -33.19
N LYS A 31 39.91 22.54 -33.28
CA LYS A 31 38.90 22.41 -32.20
C LYS A 31 39.53 21.95 -30.88
N LYS A 32 40.58 21.14 -30.95
CA LYS A 32 41.34 20.70 -29.77
C LYS A 32 42.15 21.85 -29.16
N LYS A 33 42.81 22.67 -29.98
CA LYS A 33 43.50 23.89 -29.52
C LYS A 33 42.54 24.92 -28.94
N GLU A 34 41.42 25.21 -29.60
CA GLU A 34 40.37 26.11 -29.09
C GLU A 34 39.81 25.62 -27.74
N ARG A 35 39.60 24.31 -27.57
CA ARG A 35 39.19 23.74 -26.28
C ARG A 35 40.27 23.85 -25.20
N MET A 36 41.55 23.80 -25.56
CA MET A 36 42.67 23.94 -24.63
C MET A 36 42.88 25.41 -24.24
N GLU A 37 42.69 26.35 -25.18
CA GLU A 37 42.74 27.80 -24.94
C GLU A 37 41.52 28.29 -24.14
N ALA A 38 40.31 27.80 -24.44
CA ALA A 38 39.11 28.06 -23.65
C ALA A 38 39.20 27.49 -22.22
N ARG A 39 39.99 26.43 -22.02
CA ARG A 39 40.30 25.86 -20.70
C ARG A 39 41.45 26.59 -19.99
N GLY A 40 42.36 27.23 -20.73
CA GLY A 40 43.47 28.02 -20.17
C GLY A 40 43.09 29.45 -19.78
N GLN A 41 42.00 30.00 -20.33
CA GLN A 41 41.54 31.37 -20.06
C GLN A 41 40.59 31.53 -18.85
N THR A 42 40.25 30.46 -18.13
CA THR A 42 39.46 30.57 -16.89
C THR A 42 40.28 30.58 -15.60
N THR A 43 41.60 30.76 -15.70
CA THR A 43 42.49 30.95 -14.53
C THR A 43 43.39 32.18 -14.71
N ALA A 44 43.28 33.12 -13.75
CA ALA A 44 44.01 34.40 -13.57
C ALA A 44 43.42 35.62 -14.33
N HIS A 45 43.14 36.80 -13.76
CA HIS A 45 43.35 37.39 -12.43
C HIS A 45 42.57 38.73 -12.38
N SER A 46 41.85 39.05 -11.29
CA SER A 46 41.90 40.38 -10.62
C SER A 46 40.87 40.48 -9.48
N THR A 47 41.32 41.15 -8.44
CA THR A 47 40.74 41.31 -7.11
C THR A 47 39.79 42.51 -7.02
N GLY A 48 38.59 42.30 -6.50
CA GLY A 48 37.66 43.32 -5.99
C GLY A 48 36.76 42.70 -4.90
N PRO A 49 36.47 43.39 -3.79
CA PRO A 49 35.92 42.73 -2.61
C PRO A 49 34.41 42.44 -2.76
N SER A 50 34.03 41.25 -2.26
CA SER A 50 32.66 40.89 -1.85
C SER A 50 31.58 40.77 -2.94
N ALA A 51 31.48 39.61 -3.59
CA ALA A 51 30.21 39.13 -4.16
C ALA A 51 30.05 37.59 -4.18
N THR A 52 30.99 36.82 -3.63
CA THR A 52 30.88 35.35 -3.56
C THR A 52 30.05 34.89 -2.36
N ARG A 53 29.98 35.72 -1.30
CA ARG A 53 29.16 35.44 -0.12
C ARG A 53 27.68 35.43 -0.46
N GLY A 54 27.20 36.31 -1.36
CA GLY A 54 25.79 36.35 -1.77
C GLY A 54 25.33 35.13 -2.54
N LYS A 55 26.14 34.62 -3.49
CA LYS A 55 25.80 33.41 -4.26
C LYS A 55 25.94 32.12 -3.46
N GLN A 56 26.94 32.03 -2.58
CA GLN A 56 27.06 30.89 -1.68
C GLN A 56 26.00 30.91 -0.57
N LEU A 57 25.66 32.08 -0.01
CA LEU A 57 24.53 32.21 0.92
C LEU A 57 23.19 31.91 0.22
N PHE A 58 23.04 32.25 -1.06
CA PHE A 58 21.85 31.90 -1.83
C PHE A 58 21.73 30.38 -2.00
N TRP A 59 22.79 29.68 -2.43
CA TRP A 59 22.75 28.23 -2.59
C TRP A 59 22.67 27.48 -1.25
N ILE A 60 23.34 27.96 -0.20
CA ILE A 60 23.16 27.44 1.17
C ILE A 60 21.72 27.67 1.63
N GLY A 61 21.14 28.84 1.34
CA GLY A 61 19.74 29.14 1.63
C GLY A 61 18.77 28.21 0.91
N VAL A 62 18.98 27.93 -0.38
CA VAL A 62 18.16 26.98 -1.15
C VAL A 62 18.29 25.56 -0.60
N ILE A 63 19.51 25.10 -0.26
CA ILE A 63 19.72 23.77 0.32
C ILE A 63 19.08 23.67 1.70
N VAL A 64 19.20 24.70 2.55
CA VAL A 64 18.56 24.74 3.86
C VAL A 64 17.04 24.77 3.71
N ILE A 65 16.48 25.51 2.75
CA ILE A 65 15.04 25.52 2.49
C ILE A 65 14.56 24.16 1.99
N VAL A 66 15.25 23.52 1.05
CA VAL A 66 14.89 22.18 0.55
C VAL A 66 15.06 21.12 1.63
N ALA A 67 16.10 21.23 2.47
CA ALA A 67 16.30 20.34 3.61
C ALA A 67 15.25 20.57 4.70
N LEU A 68 14.86 21.83 4.97
CA LEU A 68 13.78 22.15 5.90
C LEU A 68 12.43 21.72 5.33
N PHE A 69 12.17 21.87 4.04
CA PHE A 69 10.93 21.44 3.39
C PHE A 69 10.86 19.91 3.32
N GLY A 70 11.98 19.25 3.00
CA GLY A 70 12.13 17.80 3.06
C GLY A 70 12.04 17.27 4.49
N TYR A 71 12.58 17.98 5.47
CA TYR A 71 12.45 17.67 6.90
C TYR A 71 11.03 17.92 7.39
N GLN A 72 10.33 18.95 6.92
CA GLN A 72 8.92 19.20 7.23
C GLN A 72 8.02 18.13 6.60
N ILE A 73 8.29 17.68 5.36
CA ILE A 73 7.59 16.54 4.74
C ILE A 73 7.92 15.25 5.49
N PHE A 74 9.20 15.01 5.82
CA PHE A 74 9.62 13.84 6.59
C PHE A 74 9.05 13.84 8.01
N VAL A 75 8.98 14.98 8.69
CA VAL A 75 8.30 15.13 9.98
C VAL A 75 6.77 15.07 9.82
N ARG A 76 6.21 15.41 8.66
CA ARG A 76 4.77 15.21 8.41
C ARG A 76 4.43 13.75 8.12
N ASP A 77 5.32 13.03 7.44
CA ASP A 77 5.12 11.64 7.04
C ASP A 77 5.62 10.64 8.12
N ASN A 78 6.62 11.00 8.94
CA ASN A 78 7.14 10.19 10.07
C ASN A 78 6.87 10.77 11.47
N GLY A 79 6.48 12.03 11.58
CA GLY A 79 6.15 12.71 12.84
C GLY A 79 4.65 12.92 12.98
N GLY A 80 3.86 11.90 12.64
CA GLY A 80 2.52 11.77 13.21
C GLY A 80 2.66 11.67 14.72
N GLU A 81 2.61 12.81 15.41
CA GLU A 81 2.04 12.88 16.75
C GLU A 81 0.70 12.15 16.65
N ARG A 82 0.73 10.88 17.07
CA ARG A 82 -0.48 10.11 17.33
C ARG A 82 -1.18 10.87 18.43
N ASP A 83 -2.13 11.70 18.01
CA ASP A 83 -3.00 12.47 18.88
C ASP A 83 -3.63 11.46 19.85
N SER A 84 -3.07 11.38 21.05
CA SER A 84 -3.48 10.48 22.13
C SER A 84 -4.79 10.92 22.78
N LYS A 85 -5.58 11.72 22.05
CA LYS A 85 -6.97 12.08 22.39
C LYS A 85 -7.92 10.89 22.37
N PHE A 86 -7.54 9.79 21.74
CA PHE A 86 -8.16 8.48 21.99
C PHE A 86 -7.16 7.61 22.72
N GLY A 87 -7.38 7.42 24.02
CA GLY A 87 -6.61 6.50 24.84
C GLY A 87 -6.72 5.08 24.30
N TYR A 88 -5.77 4.70 23.44
CA TYR A 88 -5.63 3.32 22.96
C TYR A 88 -5.34 2.44 24.19
N GLN A 89 -6.36 1.66 24.57
CA GLN A 89 -6.30 0.67 25.63
C GLN A 89 -6.21 -0.70 24.95
N PRO A 90 -5.01 -1.30 24.83
CA PRO A 90 -4.79 -2.49 24.02
C PRO A 90 -5.73 -3.65 24.38
N GLN A 91 -6.02 -3.86 25.67
CA GLN A 91 -6.92 -4.92 26.12
C GLN A 91 -8.41 -4.65 25.89
N LYS A 92 -8.85 -3.39 25.88
CA LYS A 92 -10.26 -3.04 25.66
C LYS A 92 -10.62 -3.15 24.16
N ASP A 93 -9.65 -2.95 23.28
CA ASP A 93 -9.83 -2.98 21.82
C ASP A 93 -9.86 -4.41 21.23
N LEU A 94 -9.33 -5.41 21.96
CA LEU A 94 -9.30 -6.81 21.49
C LEU A 94 -10.69 -7.45 21.35
N ASN A 95 -11.63 -7.04 22.20
CA ASN A 95 -13.01 -7.54 22.24
C ASN A 95 -14.03 -6.64 21.56
N THR A 96 -13.64 -5.40 21.26
CA THR A 96 -14.60 -4.45 20.72
C THR A 96 -14.85 -4.81 19.26
N VAL A 97 -16.01 -5.41 19.02
CA VAL A 97 -16.58 -5.49 17.67
C VAL A 97 -16.91 -4.07 17.25
N VAL A 98 -16.29 -3.60 16.19
CA VAL A 98 -16.53 -2.26 15.64
C VAL A 98 -17.58 -2.34 14.53
N ALA A 99 -18.22 -1.22 14.21
CA ALA A 99 -19.34 -1.18 13.25
C ALA A 99 -18.98 -1.74 11.87
N ASP A 100 -17.71 -1.66 11.47
CA ASP A 100 -17.24 -2.10 10.16
C ASP A 100 -16.74 -3.56 10.14
N ASP A 101 -16.78 -4.26 11.28
CA ASP A 101 -16.42 -5.67 11.35
C ASP A 101 -17.47 -6.54 10.63
N TRP A 102 -17.00 -7.57 9.92
CA TRP A 102 -17.89 -8.60 9.40
C TRP A 102 -18.16 -9.63 10.48
N VAL A 103 -19.45 -9.83 10.75
CA VAL A 103 -19.93 -10.68 11.84
C VAL A 103 -20.81 -11.80 11.29
N ARG A 104 -20.56 -13.05 11.69
CA ARG A 104 -21.38 -14.24 11.39
C ARG A 104 -21.77 -14.91 12.71
N GLY A 105 -23.02 -15.35 12.80
CA GLY A 105 -23.54 -15.98 14.03
C GLY A 105 -23.70 -15.01 15.20
N GLY A 106 -24.22 -15.55 16.30
CA GLY A 106 -24.45 -14.78 17.52
C GLY A 106 -25.64 -13.82 17.42
N SER A 107 -26.25 -13.52 18.56
CA SER A 107 -27.12 -12.35 18.71
C SER A 107 -26.32 -11.13 19.19
N GLU A 108 -26.95 -9.97 19.35
CA GLU A 108 -26.33 -8.85 20.08
C GLU A 108 -25.92 -9.24 21.51
N ALA A 109 -26.54 -10.28 22.06
CA ALA A 109 -26.29 -10.83 23.39
C ALA A 109 -25.33 -12.02 23.41
N ALA A 110 -24.64 -12.33 22.29
CA ALA A 110 -23.67 -13.42 22.23
C ALA A 110 -22.64 -13.33 23.36
N THR A 111 -22.49 -14.41 24.13
CA THR A 111 -21.64 -14.48 25.31
C THR A 111 -20.16 -14.63 24.95
N VAL A 112 -19.87 -15.19 23.78
CA VAL A 112 -18.52 -15.38 23.27
C VAL A 112 -18.34 -14.69 21.91
N THR A 113 -17.24 -13.95 21.79
CA THR A 113 -16.76 -13.37 20.53
C THR A 113 -15.44 -14.02 20.15
N LEU A 114 -15.45 -14.69 19.00
CA LEU A 114 -14.27 -15.20 18.31
C LEU A 114 -13.86 -14.20 17.23
N VAL A 115 -12.76 -13.49 17.44
CA VAL A 115 -12.14 -12.67 16.40
C VAL A 115 -11.08 -13.49 15.69
N GLU A 116 -11.22 -13.61 14.38
CA GLU A 116 -10.26 -14.25 13.48
C GLU A 116 -9.53 -13.19 12.66
N TYR A 117 -8.20 -13.17 12.76
CA TYR A 117 -7.32 -12.48 11.83
C TYR A 117 -6.82 -13.49 10.79
N ALA A 118 -7.23 -13.31 9.53
CA ALA A 118 -6.99 -14.29 8.49
C ALA A 118 -6.62 -13.68 7.13
N ASP A 119 -6.15 -14.56 6.25
CA ASP A 119 -5.73 -14.27 4.88
C ASP A 119 -6.34 -15.31 3.94
N TYR A 120 -7.09 -14.84 2.95
CA TYR A 120 -7.74 -15.71 1.97
C TYR A 120 -6.78 -16.59 1.18
N GLN A 121 -5.50 -16.23 1.05
CA GLN A 121 -4.49 -17.02 0.34
C GLN A 121 -3.77 -18.03 1.26
N CYS A 122 -3.97 -17.94 2.58
CA CYS A 122 -3.35 -18.84 3.54
C CYS A 122 -4.02 -20.24 3.49
N PRO A 123 -3.27 -21.33 3.26
CA PRO A 123 -3.83 -22.69 3.27
C PRO A 123 -4.38 -23.11 4.64
N ALA A 124 -3.74 -22.66 5.73
CA ALA A 124 -4.24 -22.94 7.08
C ALA A 124 -5.58 -22.23 7.33
N CYS A 125 -5.75 -20.98 6.89
CA CYS A 125 -7.05 -20.29 6.99
C CYS A 125 -8.15 -21.03 6.21
N ALA A 126 -7.85 -21.47 4.98
CA ALA A 126 -8.78 -22.29 4.21
C ALA A 126 -9.16 -23.60 4.91
N THR A 127 -8.23 -24.20 5.66
CA THR A 127 -8.49 -25.40 6.46
C THR A 127 -9.39 -25.12 7.67
N TYR A 128 -9.22 -23.97 8.31
CA TYR A 128 -10.02 -23.58 9.49
C TYR A 128 -11.41 -23.05 9.13
N ALA A 129 -11.60 -22.42 7.96
CA ALA A 129 -12.89 -21.83 7.56
C ALA A 129 -14.12 -22.74 7.79
N PRO A 130 -14.17 -23.98 7.25
CA PRO A 130 -15.32 -24.86 7.48
C PRO A 130 -15.45 -25.34 8.94
N ILE A 131 -14.36 -25.33 9.72
CA ILE A 131 -14.38 -25.70 11.14
C ILE A 131 -15.04 -24.57 11.95
N ILE A 132 -14.66 -23.32 11.69
CA ILE A 132 -15.24 -22.16 12.36
C ILE A 132 -16.74 -22.04 12.01
N ASP A 133 -17.12 -22.32 10.76
CA ASP A 133 -18.54 -22.41 10.38
C ASP A 133 -19.30 -23.49 11.15
N GLY A 134 -18.65 -24.62 11.42
CA GLY A 134 -19.16 -25.67 12.30
C GLY A 134 -19.42 -25.15 13.71
N PHE A 135 -18.49 -24.36 14.28
CA PHE A 135 -18.65 -23.77 15.61
C PHE A 135 -19.80 -22.76 15.65
N VAL A 136 -19.89 -21.88 14.65
CA VAL A 136 -20.99 -20.91 14.55
C VAL A 136 -22.34 -21.63 14.45
N THR A 137 -22.40 -22.75 13.74
CA THR A 137 -23.62 -23.58 13.64
C THR A 137 -23.95 -24.27 14.97
N GLU A 138 -22.94 -24.82 15.64
CA GLU A 138 -23.09 -25.57 16.89
C GLU A 138 -23.54 -24.67 18.06
N PHE A 139 -22.87 -23.54 18.25
CA PHE A 139 -23.09 -22.64 19.37
C PHE A 139 -24.16 -21.56 19.10
N GLY A 140 -24.61 -21.42 17.84
CA GLY A 140 -25.75 -20.59 17.47
C GLY A 140 -25.66 -19.14 17.95
N GLU A 141 -26.64 -18.72 18.76
CA GLU A 141 -26.74 -17.34 19.25
C GLU A 141 -25.69 -16.98 20.31
N GLU A 142 -24.98 -17.96 20.87
CA GLU A 142 -24.00 -17.76 21.95
C GLU A 142 -22.60 -17.41 21.42
N LEU A 143 -22.29 -17.80 20.18
CA LEU A 143 -21.02 -17.52 19.53
C LEU A 143 -21.17 -16.53 18.37
N ARG A 144 -20.44 -15.42 18.49
CA ARG A 144 -20.23 -14.47 17.41
C ARG A 144 -18.84 -14.67 16.79
N HIS A 145 -18.76 -14.88 15.48
CA HIS A 145 -17.51 -14.89 14.73
C HIS A 145 -17.30 -13.55 14.02
N VAL A 146 -16.12 -12.97 14.21
CA VAL A 146 -15.69 -11.70 13.63
C VAL A 146 -14.49 -11.94 12.73
N TYR A 147 -14.55 -11.50 11.48
CA TYR A 147 -13.45 -11.63 10.53
C TYR A 147 -12.68 -10.32 10.36
N ARG A 148 -11.35 -10.37 10.48
CA ARG A 148 -10.43 -9.25 10.24
C ARG A 148 -9.31 -9.66 9.30
N HIS A 149 -8.95 -8.73 8.42
CA HIS A 149 -7.95 -8.94 7.37
C HIS A 149 -6.53 -8.90 7.95
N LEU A 150 -5.71 -9.90 7.65
CA LEU A 150 -4.28 -9.92 7.97
C LEU A 150 -3.46 -10.43 6.78
N PRO A 151 -3.19 -9.60 5.76
CA PRO A 151 -2.50 -10.04 4.56
C PRO A 151 -1.03 -10.37 4.84
N LEU A 152 -0.59 -11.59 4.51
CA LEU A 152 0.79 -12.05 4.73
C LEU A 152 1.71 -11.69 3.54
N ILE A 153 2.03 -10.42 3.40
CA ILE A 153 2.93 -9.89 2.35
C ILE A 153 4.40 -9.98 2.79
N PRO A 154 5.35 -10.33 1.88
CA PRO A 154 5.21 -10.55 0.44
C PRO A 154 4.86 -11.99 0.02
N GLY A 155 4.64 -12.89 0.98
CA GLY A 155 4.38 -14.32 0.69
C GLY A 155 3.09 -14.56 -0.09
N HIS A 156 2.02 -13.86 0.24
CA HIS A 156 0.69 -14.01 -0.35
C HIS A 156 0.35 -12.84 -1.28
N LYS A 157 0.88 -12.87 -2.50
CA LYS A 157 0.76 -11.77 -3.48
C LYS A 157 -0.69 -11.39 -3.84
N ASN A 158 -1.63 -12.31 -3.68
CA ASN A 158 -3.05 -12.16 -3.99
C ASN A 158 -3.92 -11.96 -2.73
N ALA A 159 -3.34 -11.87 -1.53
CA ALA A 159 -4.09 -11.68 -0.29
C ALA A 159 -4.98 -10.43 -0.35
N ILE A 160 -4.38 -9.28 -0.68
CA ILE A 160 -5.09 -8.00 -0.71
C ILE A 160 -6.20 -8.01 -1.78
N THR A 161 -5.94 -8.57 -2.96
CA THR A 161 -6.95 -8.61 -4.02
C THR A 161 -8.11 -9.55 -3.68
N ALA A 162 -7.86 -10.68 -3.01
CA ALA A 162 -8.92 -11.54 -2.48
C ALA A 162 -9.74 -10.83 -1.38
N MET A 163 -9.09 -10.08 -0.48
CA MET A 163 -9.77 -9.27 0.54
C MET A 163 -10.64 -8.18 -0.08
N GLN A 164 -10.16 -7.52 -1.14
CA GLN A 164 -10.95 -6.55 -1.89
C GLN A 164 -12.20 -7.19 -2.52
N ALA A 165 -12.09 -8.43 -3.03
CA ALA A 165 -13.24 -9.17 -3.56
C ALA A 165 -14.28 -9.45 -2.47
N ALA A 166 -13.86 -9.91 -1.29
CA ALA A 166 -14.76 -10.14 -0.17
C ALA A 166 -15.48 -8.86 0.27
N GLU A 167 -14.76 -7.75 0.43
CA GLU A 167 -15.34 -6.46 0.82
C GLU A 167 -16.28 -5.88 -0.26
N ALA A 168 -15.93 -6.02 -1.53
CA ALA A 168 -16.79 -5.58 -2.64
C ALA A 168 -18.10 -6.39 -2.70
N ALA A 169 -18.05 -7.69 -2.44
CA ALA A 169 -19.25 -8.52 -2.29
C ALA A 169 -20.04 -8.15 -1.02
N GLY A 170 -19.34 -7.80 0.06
CA GLY A 170 -19.93 -7.33 1.32
C GLY A 170 -20.78 -6.07 1.15
N ARG A 171 -20.37 -5.13 0.30
CA ARG A 171 -21.17 -3.95 -0.06
C ARG A 171 -22.48 -4.27 -0.79
N GLN A 172 -22.65 -5.51 -1.24
CA GLN A 172 -23.88 -6.04 -1.84
C GLN A 172 -24.54 -7.10 -0.94
N GLY A 173 -24.12 -7.19 0.34
CA GLY A 173 -24.69 -8.11 1.32
C GLY A 173 -24.20 -9.56 1.20
N LYS A 174 -23.09 -9.80 0.47
CA LYS A 174 -22.57 -11.15 0.18
C LYS A 174 -21.12 -11.35 0.62
N PHE A 175 -20.71 -10.70 1.72
CA PHE A 175 -19.35 -10.84 2.25
C PHE A 175 -19.00 -12.29 2.54
N TRP A 176 -19.88 -12.94 3.31
CA TRP A 176 -19.69 -14.28 3.83
C TRP A 176 -19.73 -15.33 2.73
N GLU A 177 -20.66 -15.23 1.79
CA GLU A 177 -20.73 -16.13 0.64
C GLU A 177 -19.50 -15.99 -0.27
N MET A 178 -19.01 -14.77 -0.49
CA MET A 178 -17.76 -14.55 -1.24
C MET A 178 -16.55 -15.08 -0.46
N SER A 179 -16.47 -14.82 0.84
CA SER A 179 -15.43 -15.34 1.75
C SER A 179 -15.32 -16.87 1.66
N ASP A 180 -16.46 -17.56 1.70
CA ASP A 180 -16.52 -19.01 1.62
C ASP A 180 -16.05 -19.51 0.26
N LEU A 181 -16.50 -18.87 -0.84
CA LEU A 181 -16.06 -19.22 -2.20
C LEU A 181 -14.57 -18.96 -2.43
N LEU A 182 -14.02 -17.88 -1.86
CA LEU A 182 -12.60 -17.57 -1.94
C LEU A 182 -11.75 -18.69 -1.31
N TYR A 183 -12.13 -19.19 -0.12
CA TYR A 183 -11.44 -20.33 0.48
C TYR A 183 -11.67 -21.63 -0.31
N GLN A 184 -12.91 -21.93 -0.69
CA GLN A 184 -13.24 -23.15 -1.44
C GLN A 184 -12.56 -23.23 -2.81
N ARG A 185 -12.28 -22.09 -3.45
CA ARG A 185 -11.64 -21.99 -4.76
C ARG A 185 -10.20 -21.47 -4.68
N GLN A 186 -9.58 -21.50 -3.48
CA GLN A 186 -8.23 -20.97 -3.25
C GLN A 186 -7.20 -21.51 -4.26
N SER A 187 -7.25 -22.80 -4.60
CA SER A 187 -6.34 -23.43 -5.56
C SER A 187 -6.46 -22.88 -6.99
N VAL A 188 -7.61 -22.30 -7.36
CA VAL A 188 -7.89 -21.76 -8.70
C VAL A 188 -7.24 -20.39 -8.89
N TRP A 189 -7.28 -19.53 -7.86
CA TRP A 189 -6.87 -18.13 -7.95
C TRP A 189 -5.54 -17.82 -7.27
N SER A 190 -5.11 -18.58 -6.26
CA SER A 190 -3.95 -18.24 -5.40
C SER A 190 -2.63 -18.10 -6.16
N THR A 191 -2.42 -18.87 -7.22
CA THR A 191 -1.19 -18.87 -8.03
C THR A 191 -1.26 -17.97 -9.26
N GLN A 192 -2.43 -17.35 -9.52
CA GLN A 192 -2.63 -16.48 -10.67
C GLN A 192 -1.81 -15.21 -10.52
N GLN A 193 -1.27 -14.70 -11.64
CA GLN A 193 -0.61 -13.38 -11.64
C GLN A 193 -1.62 -12.24 -11.44
N ASN A 194 -2.84 -12.42 -11.93
CA ASN A 194 -3.95 -11.50 -11.72
C ASN A 194 -5.25 -12.30 -11.55
N PRO A 195 -5.74 -12.49 -10.30
CA PRO A 195 -6.92 -13.28 -10.01
C PRO A 195 -8.25 -12.54 -10.22
N PHE A 196 -8.25 -11.28 -10.69
CA PHE A 196 -9.46 -10.46 -10.78
C PHE A 196 -10.56 -11.13 -11.62
N LYS A 197 -10.21 -11.80 -12.72
CA LYS A 197 -11.19 -12.52 -13.52
C LYS A 197 -11.91 -13.59 -12.70
N GLN A 198 -11.16 -14.39 -11.93
CA GLN A 198 -11.73 -15.43 -11.07
C GLN A 198 -12.67 -14.81 -10.04
N PHE A 199 -12.30 -13.69 -9.41
CA PHE A 199 -13.16 -13.02 -8.43
C PHE A 199 -14.43 -12.45 -9.06
N LYS A 200 -14.35 -11.93 -10.29
CA LYS A 200 -15.53 -11.49 -11.05
C LYS A 200 -16.43 -12.66 -11.43
N ASP A 201 -15.87 -13.81 -11.79
CA ASP A 201 -16.63 -15.02 -12.08
C ASP A 201 -17.39 -15.49 -10.80
N LEU A 202 -16.76 -15.44 -9.61
CA LEU A 202 -17.42 -15.72 -8.34
C LEU A 202 -18.53 -14.71 -8.01
N ALA A 203 -18.32 -13.42 -8.30
CA ALA A 203 -19.35 -12.41 -8.11
C ALA A 203 -20.59 -12.67 -8.97
N VAL A 204 -20.39 -13.15 -10.21
CA VAL A 204 -21.48 -13.58 -11.09
C VAL A 204 -22.20 -14.82 -10.53
N GLU A 205 -21.46 -15.80 -10.01
CA GLU A 205 -22.04 -16.99 -9.34
C GLU A 205 -22.95 -16.61 -8.15
N LEU A 206 -22.57 -15.55 -7.41
CA LEU A 206 -23.36 -15.00 -6.31
C LEU A 206 -24.51 -14.08 -6.75
N ASN A 207 -24.76 -13.93 -8.05
CA ASN A 207 -25.75 -13.02 -8.63
C ASN A 207 -25.54 -11.53 -8.22
N LEU A 208 -24.29 -11.10 -8.07
CA LEU A 208 -23.95 -9.70 -7.79
C LEU A 208 -24.02 -8.84 -9.06
N ASP A 209 -24.23 -7.54 -8.88
CA ASP A 209 -24.00 -6.58 -9.96
C ASP A 209 -22.49 -6.52 -10.23
N ALA A 210 -22.08 -7.03 -11.40
CA ALA A 210 -20.69 -7.15 -11.78
C ALA A 210 -20.01 -5.79 -12.01
N VAL A 211 -20.74 -4.76 -12.44
CA VAL A 211 -20.21 -3.40 -12.66
C VAL A 211 -19.98 -2.72 -11.31
N LYS A 212 -20.95 -2.84 -10.40
CA LYS A 212 -20.80 -2.36 -9.02
C LYS A 212 -19.68 -3.10 -8.30
N PHE A 213 -19.60 -4.41 -8.44
CA PHE A 213 -18.53 -5.23 -7.85
C PHE A 213 -17.15 -4.76 -8.31
N GLU A 214 -16.95 -4.55 -9.62
CA GLU A 214 -15.67 -4.07 -10.16
C GLU A 214 -15.34 -2.65 -9.69
N THR A 215 -16.35 -1.79 -9.58
CA THR A 215 -16.18 -0.43 -9.04
C THR A 215 -15.76 -0.47 -7.57
N ASP A 216 -16.48 -1.22 -6.74
CA ASP A 216 -16.21 -1.36 -5.31
C ASP A 216 -14.86 -2.04 -5.07
N PHE A 217 -14.52 -3.08 -5.83
CA PHE A 217 -13.24 -3.78 -5.75
C PHE A 217 -12.04 -2.83 -5.87
N ASN A 218 -12.17 -1.79 -6.69
CA ASN A 218 -11.12 -0.80 -6.92
C ASN A 218 -11.18 0.41 -5.97
N ASP A 219 -12.18 0.48 -5.08
CA ASP A 219 -12.38 1.58 -4.15
C ASP A 219 -11.23 1.66 -3.13
N SER A 220 -10.67 2.85 -2.94
CA SER A 220 -9.58 3.10 -1.99
C SER A 220 -10.01 2.88 -0.54
N THR A 221 -11.27 3.13 -0.20
CA THR A 221 -11.79 2.97 1.17
C THR A 221 -11.77 1.49 1.62
N ILE A 222 -11.89 0.54 0.69
CA ILE A 222 -11.69 -0.89 0.99
C ILE A 222 -10.23 -1.16 1.34
N LYS A 223 -9.28 -0.57 0.59
CA LYS A 223 -7.85 -0.68 0.89
C LYS A 223 -7.51 -0.06 2.25
N ASP A 224 -8.13 1.07 2.58
CA ASP A 224 -7.96 1.73 3.88
C ASP A 224 -8.49 0.86 5.04
N LYS A 225 -9.63 0.19 4.83
CA LYS A 225 -10.17 -0.79 5.80
C LYS A 225 -9.21 -1.97 6.01
N ILE A 226 -8.69 -2.57 4.94
CA ILE A 226 -7.68 -3.64 5.02
C ILE A 226 -6.43 -3.14 5.74
N GLY A 227 -5.96 -1.93 5.41
CA GLY A 227 -4.82 -1.28 6.07
C GLY A 227 -5.04 -1.04 7.56
N THR A 228 -6.27 -0.68 7.95
CA THR A 228 -6.66 -0.51 9.36
C THR A 228 -6.62 -1.83 10.12
N HIS A 229 -7.15 -2.91 9.53
CA HIS A 229 -7.08 -4.24 10.13
C HIS A 229 -5.63 -4.70 10.31
N LEU A 230 -4.79 -4.51 9.27
CA LEU A 230 -3.37 -4.83 9.32
C LEU A 230 -2.62 -4.00 10.38
N ALA A 231 -2.88 -2.70 10.45
CA ALA A 231 -2.25 -1.82 11.44
C ALA A 231 -2.60 -2.25 12.88
N ARG A 232 -3.87 -2.61 13.12
CA ARG A 232 -4.31 -3.16 14.41
C ARG A 232 -3.68 -4.52 14.70
N ALA A 233 -3.62 -5.43 13.73
CA ALA A 233 -2.94 -6.71 13.92
C ALA A 233 -1.47 -6.52 14.31
N ASN A 234 -0.76 -5.64 13.60
CA ASN A 234 0.63 -5.30 13.88
C ASN A 234 0.82 -4.66 15.26
N SER A 235 -0.08 -3.75 15.68
CA SER A 235 0.02 -3.13 17.02
C SER A 235 -0.19 -4.13 18.16
N LEU A 236 -0.86 -5.24 17.87
CA LEU A 236 -1.08 -6.37 18.79
C LEU A 236 -0.01 -7.46 18.66
N GLY A 237 0.94 -7.32 17.72
CA GLY A 237 1.99 -8.31 17.47
C GLY A 237 1.53 -9.54 16.69
N TYR A 238 0.38 -9.48 16.02
CA TYR A 238 -0.13 -10.60 15.22
C TYR A 238 0.56 -10.62 13.85
N SER A 239 1.37 -11.65 13.61
CA SER A 239 2.18 -11.78 12.39
C SER A 239 1.97 -13.11 11.66
N SER A 240 0.94 -13.88 12.03
CA SER A 240 0.62 -15.19 11.45
C SER A 240 -0.88 -15.38 11.29
N THR A 241 -1.28 -16.21 10.33
CA THR A 241 -2.69 -16.53 10.09
C THR A 241 -2.92 -18.05 10.07
N PRO A 242 -4.09 -18.53 10.54
CA PRO A 242 -5.08 -17.74 11.28
C PRO A 242 -4.54 -17.37 12.68
N THR A 243 -4.93 -16.20 13.17
CA THR A 243 -4.77 -15.82 14.59
C THR A 243 -6.16 -15.67 15.18
N PHE A 244 -6.43 -16.39 16.27
CA PHE A 244 -7.73 -16.36 16.95
C PHE A 244 -7.63 -15.63 18.29
N VAL A 245 -8.62 -14.81 18.58
CA VAL A 245 -8.79 -14.13 19.86
C VAL A 245 -10.19 -14.46 20.37
N VAL A 246 -10.29 -15.09 21.54
CA VAL A 246 -11.57 -15.52 22.14
C VAL A 246 -11.82 -14.69 23.38
N ASN A 247 -12.88 -13.87 23.37
CA ASN A 247 -13.17 -12.91 24.44
C ASN A 247 -11.92 -12.12 24.89
N GLY A 248 -11.09 -11.72 23.92
CA GLY A 248 -9.98 -10.77 24.11
C GLY A 248 -8.70 -11.44 24.57
N GLN A 249 -8.72 -12.77 24.68
CA GLN A 249 -7.57 -13.59 24.98
C GLN A 249 -7.07 -14.24 23.70
N LEU A 250 -5.78 -14.07 23.43
CA LEU A 250 -5.12 -14.74 22.31
C LEU A 250 -5.19 -16.25 22.51
N PHE A 251 -5.68 -16.96 21.50
CA PHE A 251 -5.74 -18.41 21.48
C PHE A 251 -4.34 -19.01 21.32
N ASP A 252 -4.07 -20.12 22.00
CA ASP A 252 -2.84 -20.90 21.83
C ASP A 252 -2.98 -21.85 20.63
N PRO A 253 -2.33 -21.57 19.48
CA PRO A 253 -2.51 -22.36 18.27
C PRO A 253 -2.01 -23.80 18.41
N THR A 254 -1.20 -24.12 19.42
CA THR A 254 -0.70 -25.49 19.65
C THR A 254 -1.80 -26.46 20.08
N LYS A 255 -2.94 -25.94 20.57
CA LYS A 255 -4.09 -26.75 20.96
C LYS A 255 -4.99 -27.15 19.78
N GLY A 256 -4.73 -26.58 18.60
CA GLY A 256 -5.44 -26.91 17.36
C GLY A 256 -6.95 -26.63 17.40
N PRO A 257 -7.71 -27.14 16.41
CA PRO A 257 -9.14 -26.85 16.30
C PRO A 257 -9.97 -27.31 17.50
N GLN A 258 -9.65 -28.49 18.08
CA GLN A 258 -10.37 -28.98 19.25
C GLN A 258 -10.14 -28.08 20.47
N GLY A 259 -8.92 -27.62 20.69
CA GLY A 259 -8.66 -26.70 21.81
C GLY A 259 -9.37 -25.35 21.66
N LEU A 260 -9.56 -24.88 20.43
CA LEU A 260 -10.34 -23.66 20.17
C LEU A 260 -11.81 -23.87 20.50
N HIS A 261 -12.37 -25.00 20.07
CA HIS A 261 -13.73 -25.43 20.42
C HIS A 261 -13.91 -25.53 21.94
N ASP A 262 -13.03 -26.26 22.63
CA ASP A 262 -13.10 -26.47 24.08
C ASP A 262 -13.07 -25.14 24.85
N GLN A 263 -12.25 -24.18 24.40
CA GLN A 263 -12.18 -22.86 25.00
C GLN A 263 -13.48 -22.06 24.82
N ILE A 264 -14.08 -22.11 23.63
CA ILE A 264 -15.37 -21.46 23.36
C ILE A 264 -16.47 -22.09 24.21
N ALA A 265 -16.57 -23.42 24.21
CA ALA A 265 -17.58 -24.16 24.97
C ALA A 265 -17.48 -23.87 26.48
N ALA A 266 -16.27 -23.84 27.03
CA ALA A 266 -16.03 -23.53 28.43
C ALA A 266 -16.48 -22.10 28.81
N LEU A 267 -16.23 -21.12 27.94
CA LEU A 267 -16.65 -19.74 28.16
C LEU A 267 -18.17 -19.58 28.11
N ILE A 268 -18.82 -20.27 27.17
CA ILE A 268 -20.29 -20.31 27.08
C ILE A 268 -20.89 -20.92 28.35
N ALA A 269 -20.40 -22.08 28.79
CA ALA A 269 -20.87 -22.74 30.00
C ALA A 269 -20.72 -21.84 31.24
N ALA A 270 -19.57 -21.18 31.41
CA ALA A 270 -19.32 -20.27 32.52
C ALA A 270 -20.24 -19.03 32.50
N ALA A 271 -20.56 -18.51 31.32
CA ALA A 271 -21.51 -17.41 31.16
C ALA A 271 -22.93 -17.82 31.58
N ASN A 272 -23.36 -19.02 31.18
CA ASN A 272 -24.68 -19.57 31.52
C ASN A 272 -24.81 -19.87 33.02
N GLU A 273 -23.78 -20.41 33.66
CA GLU A 273 -23.73 -20.59 35.12
C GLU A 273 -23.86 -19.25 35.86
N SER A 274 -23.15 -18.23 35.38
CA SER A 274 -23.18 -16.89 35.98
C SER A 274 -24.55 -16.23 35.86
N ALA A 275 -25.21 -16.35 34.69
CA ALA A 275 -26.55 -15.83 34.46
C ALA A 275 -27.60 -16.51 35.34
N ASN A 276 -27.50 -17.83 35.52
CA ASN A 276 -28.40 -18.59 36.40
C ASN A 276 -28.23 -18.19 37.87
N LYS A 277 -27.00 -17.93 38.32
CA LYS A 277 -26.73 -17.46 39.69
C LYS A 277 -27.25 -16.04 39.93
N ALA A 278 -27.25 -15.17 38.93
CA ALA A 278 -27.78 -13.81 39.06
C ALA A 278 -29.32 -13.76 39.06
N SER A 279 -29.98 -14.83 38.62
CA SER A 279 -31.44 -14.93 38.51
C SER A 279 -32.11 -15.62 39.71
N ASN A 280 -31.32 -16.18 40.63
CA ASN A 280 -31.76 -16.84 41.87
C ASN A 280 -31.42 -15.99 43.10
#